data_AF-A0AAN1NT68-F1
#
_entry.id   AF-A0AAN1NT68-F1
#
_cell.length_a   1.000
_cell.length_b   1.000
_cell.length_c   1.000
_cell.angle_alpha   90.00
_cell.angle_beta   90.00
_cell.angle_gamma   90.00
#
_symmetry.space_group_name_H-M   'P 1'
#
loop_
_entity.id
_entity.type
_entity.pdbx_description
1 polymer ?
#
loop_
_entity_poly.entity_id
_entity_poly.type
_entity_poly.pdbx_seq_one_letter_code
_entity_poly.pdbx_strand_id
1 'polypeptide(L)'
;MNSLLFITLAAFALLALIVIVLIKTTRLRLWQGLILFLLPLILANLLWFSWVAPHQQQTAQHEQAVNQLAKMPGYRVLQTQEPALWLLLTQELTRRIRAGEQPDRATGELRGWLSEVINQRLMRGTDAAVVNYISVSVEEMRALNHIDPGLCFRYLYPQVSGGINLQTTLPASLNRKEADAMELLLLNSPPPEQPLDKTQAQDDLQKIVGRLYLKWGDKLQQLNMPADTAVDRSSLCAMSIDLYSAILALPDKRAANLLRRMVALTGQ
;
A
#
# COMPACT_ATOMS: atom_id res chain seq x y z
N MET A 1 -22.64 19.16 -19.15
CA MET A 1 -21.96 20.47 -19.02
C MET A 1 -22.74 21.61 -19.68
N ASN A 2 -23.33 21.43 -20.88
CA ASN A 2 -24.03 22.52 -21.58
C ASN A 2 -25.29 23.05 -20.87
N SER A 3 -26.14 22.20 -20.29
CA SER A 3 -27.38 22.67 -19.64
C SER A 3 -27.15 23.58 -18.42
N LEU A 4 -26.08 23.35 -17.65
CA LEU A 4 -25.73 24.20 -16.49
C LEU A 4 -25.31 25.61 -16.93
N LEU A 5 -24.60 25.74 -18.06
CA LEU A 5 -24.22 27.03 -18.64
C LEU A 5 -25.44 27.82 -19.13
N PHE A 6 -26.41 27.16 -19.76
CA PHE A 6 -27.63 27.83 -20.21
C PHE A 6 -28.50 28.32 -19.05
N ILE A 7 -28.59 27.54 -17.97
CA ILE A 7 -29.37 27.91 -16.78
C ILE A 7 -28.72 29.09 -16.06
N THR A 8 -27.40 29.10 -15.91
CA THR A 8 -26.69 30.22 -15.27
C THR A 8 -26.79 31.50 -16.11
N LEU A 9 -26.61 31.42 -17.43
CA LEU A 9 -26.78 32.55 -18.34
C LEU A 9 -28.19 33.13 -18.31
N ALA A 10 -29.23 32.28 -18.31
CA ALA A 10 -30.61 32.71 -18.22
C ALA A 10 -30.91 33.41 -16.89
N ALA A 11 -30.38 32.89 -15.78
CA ALA A 11 -30.53 33.50 -14.46
C ALA A 11 -29.85 34.89 -14.39
N PHE A 12 -28.65 35.04 -14.97
CA PHE A 12 -27.96 36.34 -15.05
C PHE A 12 -28.70 37.36 -15.91
N ALA A 13 -29.23 36.94 -17.07
CA ALA A 13 -30.02 37.80 -17.93
C ALA A 13 -31.30 38.29 -17.22
N LEU A 14 -31.97 37.40 -16.49
CA LEU A 14 -33.18 37.72 -15.75
C LEU A 14 -32.90 38.66 -14.57
N LEU A 15 -31.80 38.43 -13.84
CA LEU A 15 -31.37 39.30 -12.73
C LEU A 15 -30.97 40.70 -13.22
N ALA A 16 -30.25 40.79 -14.35
CA ALA A 16 -29.93 42.05 -14.99
C ALA A 16 -31.20 42.83 -15.41
N LEU A 17 -32.19 42.14 -15.98
CA LEU A 17 -33.45 42.73 -16.42
C LEU A 17 -34.25 43.28 -15.23
N ILE A 18 -34.32 42.53 -14.12
CA ILE A 18 -34.95 42.97 -12.86
C ILE A 18 -34.26 44.23 -12.30
N VAL A 19 -32.93 44.27 -12.26
CA VAL A 19 -32.17 45.42 -11.79
C VAL A 19 -32.39 46.65 -12.67
N ILE A 20 -32.43 46.49 -13.99
CA ILE A 20 -32.69 47.58 -14.94
C ILE A 20 -34.10 48.16 -14.74
N VAL A 21 -35.11 47.30 -14.56
CA VAL A 21 -36.50 47.73 -14.30
C VAL A 21 -36.59 48.47 -12.96
N LEU A 22 -35.92 47.98 -11.91
CA LEU A 22 -35.90 48.62 -10.59
C LEU A 22 -35.24 50.00 -10.61
N ILE A 23 -34.12 50.17 -11.33
CA ILE A 23 -33.46 51.48 -11.49
C ILE A 23 -34.37 52.48 -12.22
N LYS A 24 -35.14 52.02 -13.23
CA LYS A 24 -36.05 52.90 -13.99
C LYS A 24 -37.35 53.24 -13.26
N THR A 25 -37.85 52.34 -12.41
CA THR A 25 -39.17 52.49 -11.75
C THR A 25 -39.11 53.02 -10.32
N THR A 26 -37.93 53.01 -9.68
CA THR A 26 -37.75 53.48 -8.30
C THR A 26 -36.64 54.53 -8.21
N ARG A 27 -36.49 55.24 -7.07
CA ARG A 27 -35.37 56.17 -6.81
C ARG A 27 -34.02 55.46 -6.51
N LEU A 28 -33.83 54.22 -6.98
CA LEU A 28 -32.58 53.48 -6.80
C LEU A 28 -31.46 54.16 -7.59
N ARG A 29 -30.35 54.49 -6.91
CA ARG A 29 -29.15 55.02 -7.54
C ARG A 29 -28.42 53.90 -8.29
N LEU A 30 -27.74 54.23 -9.39
CA LEU A 30 -26.98 53.27 -10.21
C LEU A 30 -26.04 52.38 -9.39
N TRP A 31 -25.39 52.92 -8.37
CA TRP A 31 -24.47 52.15 -7.50
C TRP A 31 -25.19 51.10 -6.65
N GLN A 32 -26.44 51.36 -6.21
CA GLN A 32 -27.25 50.39 -5.47
C GLN A 32 -27.68 49.23 -6.39
N GLY A 33 -28.01 49.51 -7.65
CA GLY A 33 -28.28 48.48 -8.65
C GLY A 33 -27.05 47.63 -8.98
N LEU A 34 -25.88 48.26 -9.07
CA LEU A 34 -24.60 47.56 -9.25
C LEU A 34 -24.31 46.60 -8.08
N ILE A 35 -24.55 47.04 -6.84
CA ILE A 35 -24.39 46.18 -5.65
C ILE A 35 -25.38 45.03 -5.66
N LEU A 36 -26.66 45.28 -5.97
CA LEU A 36 -27.68 44.23 -6.04
C LEU A 36 -27.34 43.16 -7.09
N PHE A 37 -26.64 43.53 -8.16
CA PHE A 37 -26.16 42.60 -9.17
C PHE A 37 -24.89 41.85 -8.75
N LEU A 38 -23.90 42.55 -8.17
CA LEU A 38 -22.59 41.99 -7.84
C LEU A 38 -22.56 41.20 -6.52
N LEU A 39 -23.37 41.58 -5.53
CA LEU A 39 -23.36 40.98 -4.20
C LEU A 39 -23.73 39.48 -4.23
N PRO A 40 -24.75 39.02 -4.98
CA PRO A 40 -25.03 37.59 -5.13
C PRO A 40 -23.89 36.83 -5.83
N LEU A 41 -23.24 37.45 -6.82
CA LEU A 41 -22.08 36.89 -7.53
C LEU A 41 -20.90 36.67 -6.59
N ILE A 42 -20.56 37.69 -5.80
CA ILE A 42 -19.47 37.65 -4.84
C ILE A 42 -19.75 36.61 -3.75
N LEU A 43 -20.98 36.59 -3.20
CA LEU A 43 -21.39 35.60 -2.20
C LEU A 43 -21.37 34.17 -2.75
N ALA A 44 -21.91 33.93 -3.95
CA ALA A 44 -21.90 32.62 -4.58
C ALA A 44 -20.48 32.14 -4.87
N ASN A 45 -19.60 33.03 -5.34
CA ASN A 45 -18.20 32.73 -5.59
C ASN A 45 -17.45 32.41 -4.28
N LEU A 46 -17.66 33.21 -3.23
CA LEU A 46 -17.11 32.96 -1.90
C LEU A 46 -17.57 31.61 -1.33
N LEU A 47 -18.88 31.30 -1.39
CA LEU A 47 -19.42 30.02 -0.93
C LEU A 47 -18.88 28.83 -1.74
N TRP A 48 -18.73 28.99 -3.06
CA TRP A 48 -18.17 27.97 -3.92
C TRP A 48 -16.72 27.65 -3.55
N PHE A 49 -15.84 28.67 -3.48
CA PHE A 49 -14.42 28.45 -3.17
C PHE A 49 -14.17 28.07 -1.71
N SER A 50 -14.99 28.54 -0.76
CA SER A 50 -14.81 28.24 0.66
C SER A 50 -15.39 26.89 1.08
N TRP A 51 -16.43 26.39 0.40
CA TRP A 51 -17.16 25.21 0.85
C TRP A 51 -17.31 24.12 -0.21
N VAL A 52 -17.86 24.46 -1.39
CA VAL A 52 -18.20 23.45 -2.41
C VAL A 52 -16.95 22.85 -3.06
N ALA A 53 -16.04 23.70 -3.55
CA ALA A 53 -14.80 23.29 -4.18
C ALA A 53 -13.91 22.41 -3.28
N PRO A 54 -13.62 22.79 -2.02
CA PRO A 54 -12.80 21.94 -1.15
C PRO A 54 -13.50 20.61 -0.80
N HIS A 55 -14.82 20.60 -0.60
CA HIS A 55 -15.54 19.34 -0.34
C HIS A 55 -15.51 18.41 -1.55
N GLN A 56 -15.78 18.94 -2.75
CA GLN A 56 -15.74 18.16 -3.99
C GLN A 56 -14.34 17.60 -4.26
N GLN A 57 -13.29 18.40 -4.02
CA GLN A 57 -11.91 17.95 -4.16
C GLN A 57 -11.56 16.84 -3.16
N GLN A 58 -12.01 16.96 -1.91
CA GLN A 58 -11.79 15.92 -0.89
C GLN A 58 -12.48 14.61 -1.25
N THR A 59 -13.75 14.65 -1.68
CA THR A 59 -14.47 13.45 -2.13
C THR A 59 -13.79 12.81 -3.34
N ALA A 60 -13.37 13.62 -4.33
CA ALA A 60 -12.66 13.11 -5.50
C ALA A 60 -11.32 12.46 -5.14
N GLN A 61 -10.56 13.03 -4.21
CA GLN A 61 -9.29 12.44 -3.74
C GLN A 61 -9.50 11.13 -2.97
N HIS A 62 -10.56 11.05 -2.17
CA HIS A 62 -10.94 9.81 -1.49
C HIS A 62 -11.35 8.72 -2.49
N GLU A 63 -12.22 9.06 -3.44
CA GLU A 63 -12.61 8.14 -4.52
C GLU A 63 -11.40 7.70 -5.36
N GLN A 64 -10.46 8.60 -5.63
CA GLN A 64 -9.20 8.26 -6.29
C GLN A 64 -8.38 7.26 -5.49
N ALA A 65 -8.22 7.45 -4.17
CA ALA A 65 -7.51 6.53 -3.30
C ALA A 65 -8.17 5.13 -3.28
N VAL A 66 -9.50 5.09 -3.13
CA VAL A 66 -10.28 3.84 -3.18
C VAL A 66 -10.10 3.13 -4.51
N ASN A 67 -10.27 3.86 -5.63
CA ASN A 67 -10.13 3.30 -6.97
C ASN A 67 -8.71 2.82 -7.26
N GLN A 68 -7.70 3.51 -6.74
CA GLN A 68 -6.30 3.12 -6.87
C GLN A 68 -6.05 1.77 -6.17
N LEU A 69 -6.43 1.64 -4.88
CA LEU A 69 -6.26 0.40 -4.13
C LEU A 69 -7.10 -0.76 -4.69
N ALA A 70 -8.33 -0.49 -5.12
CA ALA A 70 -9.23 -1.51 -5.66
C ALA A 70 -8.75 -2.11 -7.00
N LYS A 71 -7.89 -1.39 -7.73
CA LYS A 71 -7.29 -1.89 -8.99
C LYS A 71 -6.05 -2.73 -8.77
N MET A 72 -5.42 -2.64 -7.59
CA MET A 72 -4.20 -3.38 -7.31
C MET A 72 -4.50 -4.79 -6.78
N PRO A 73 -3.89 -5.83 -7.39
CA PRO A 73 -3.94 -7.17 -6.83
C PRO A 73 -3.47 -7.19 -5.38
N GLY A 74 -4.12 -8.03 -4.57
CA GLY A 74 -3.86 -8.17 -3.14
C GLY A 74 -4.60 -7.13 -2.30
N TYR A 75 -4.49 -5.84 -2.63
CA TYR A 75 -5.23 -4.78 -1.91
C TYR A 75 -6.74 -4.92 -2.04
N ARG A 76 -7.25 -5.21 -3.24
CA ARG A 76 -8.70 -5.35 -3.48
C ARG A 76 -9.36 -6.44 -2.64
N VAL A 77 -8.61 -7.48 -2.28
CA VAL A 77 -9.10 -8.59 -1.45
C VAL A 77 -9.34 -8.14 -0.01
N LEU A 78 -8.57 -7.15 0.48
CA LEU A 78 -8.70 -6.63 1.84
C LEU A 78 -10.02 -5.90 2.07
N GLN A 79 -10.66 -5.39 1.02
CA GLN A 79 -11.96 -4.73 1.14
C GLN A 79 -13.01 -5.64 1.78
N THR A 80 -12.98 -6.93 1.47
CA THR A 80 -13.94 -7.91 2.00
C THR A 80 -13.36 -8.70 3.18
N GLN A 81 -12.07 -9.06 3.13
CA GLN A 81 -11.47 -9.90 4.15
C GLN A 81 -11.00 -9.13 5.40
N GLU A 82 -10.61 -7.86 5.25
CA GLU A 82 -9.98 -7.05 6.29
C GLU A 82 -10.54 -5.61 6.28
N PRO A 83 -11.87 -5.41 6.50
CA PRO A 83 -12.53 -4.11 6.32
C PRO A 83 -11.96 -3.00 7.21
N ALA A 84 -11.46 -3.35 8.40
CA ALA A 84 -10.79 -2.40 9.29
C ALA A 84 -9.47 -1.90 8.71
N LEU A 85 -8.63 -2.82 8.20
CA LEU A 85 -7.37 -2.45 7.54
C LEU A 85 -7.63 -1.67 6.24
N TRP A 86 -8.64 -2.07 5.47
CA TRP A 86 -9.05 -1.35 4.26
C TRP A 86 -9.39 0.12 4.53
N LEU A 87 -10.12 0.40 5.61
CA LEU A 87 -10.43 1.77 6.02
C LEU A 87 -9.16 2.57 6.34
N LEU A 88 -8.22 1.97 7.06
CA LEU A 88 -6.95 2.61 7.40
C LEU A 88 -6.10 2.90 6.15
N LEU A 89 -5.99 1.94 5.23
CA LEU A 89 -5.23 2.08 3.99
C LEU A 89 -5.80 3.18 3.10
N THR A 90 -7.12 3.21 2.92
CA THR A 90 -7.78 4.22 2.09
C THR A 90 -7.66 5.62 2.69
N GLN A 91 -7.79 5.77 4.02
CA GLN A 91 -7.58 7.04 4.71
C GLN A 91 -6.14 7.55 4.56
N GLU A 92 -5.16 6.68 4.80
CA GLU A 92 -3.74 7.01 4.70
C GLU A 92 -3.35 7.40 3.26
N LEU A 93 -3.82 6.64 2.26
CA LEU A 93 -3.59 6.98 0.86
C LEU A 93 -4.23 8.33 0.48
N THR A 94 -5.46 8.58 0.96
CA THR A 94 -6.14 9.86 0.74
C THR A 94 -5.37 11.02 1.36
N ARG A 95 -4.78 10.82 2.54
CA ARG A 95 -3.93 11.83 3.22
C ARG A 95 -2.68 12.14 2.38
N ARG A 96 -2.02 11.12 1.83
CA ARG A 96 -0.81 11.29 1.00
C ARG A 96 -1.09 11.96 -0.33
N ILE A 97 -2.17 11.58 -1.01
CA ILE A 97 -2.62 12.24 -2.25
C ILE A 97 -2.95 13.71 -1.97
N ARG A 98 -3.60 14.01 -0.82
CA ARG A 98 -3.83 15.39 -0.37
C ARG A 98 -2.55 16.18 -0.13
N ALA A 99 -1.50 15.52 0.35
CA ALA A 99 -0.18 16.12 0.53
C ALA A 99 0.59 16.32 -0.80
N GLY A 100 0.02 15.92 -1.94
CA GLY A 100 0.62 16.07 -3.26
C GLY A 100 1.54 14.91 -3.68
N GLU A 101 1.55 13.80 -2.92
CA GLU A 101 2.28 12.60 -3.33
C GLU A 101 1.64 11.95 -4.57
N GLN A 102 2.46 11.44 -5.48
CA GLN A 102 1.97 10.67 -6.62
C GLN A 102 1.31 9.36 -6.16
N PRO A 103 0.13 8.98 -6.68
CA PRO A 103 -0.65 7.83 -6.19
C PRO A 103 0.12 6.51 -6.12
N ASP A 104 0.92 6.18 -7.14
CA ASP A 104 1.69 4.92 -7.17
C ASP A 104 2.79 4.90 -6.10
N ARG A 105 3.51 6.01 -5.95
CA ARG A 105 4.50 6.18 -4.87
C ARG A 105 3.82 6.09 -3.51
N ALA A 106 2.72 6.82 -3.30
CA ALA A 106 1.99 6.81 -2.04
C ALA A 106 1.45 5.42 -1.68
N THR A 107 1.08 4.61 -2.67
CA THR A 107 0.66 3.22 -2.43
C THR A 107 1.83 2.35 -1.98
N GLY A 108 3.02 2.51 -2.58
CA GLY A 108 4.20 1.75 -2.18
C GLY A 108 4.57 1.93 -0.69
N GLU A 109 4.24 3.08 -0.10
CA GLU A 109 4.43 3.36 1.34
C GLU A 109 3.50 2.53 2.25
N LEU A 110 2.42 2.00 1.71
CA LEU A 110 1.43 1.23 2.48
C LEU A 110 1.81 -0.24 2.65
N ARG A 111 2.82 -0.75 1.92
CA ARG A 111 3.19 -2.18 1.95
C ARG A 111 3.47 -2.68 3.36
N GLY A 112 4.19 -1.88 4.17
CA GLY A 112 4.54 -2.25 5.55
C GLY A 112 3.32 -2.50 6.44
N TRP A 113 2.16 -1.90 6.13
CA TRP A 113 0.91 -2.06 6.88
C TRP A 113 0.27 -3.44 6.66
N LEU A 114 0.69 -4.16 5.61
CA LEU A 114 0.19 -5.49 5.29
C LEU A 114 0.93 -6.59 6.07
N SER A 115 2.06 -6.30 6.71
CA SER A 115 2.95 -7.30 7.32
C SER A 115 2.21 -8.25 8.28
N GLU A 116 1.33 -7.70 9.12
CA GLU A 116 0.55 -8.49 10.08
C GLU A 116 -0.43 -9.43 9.36
N VAL A 117 -1.19 -8.90 8.39
CA VAL A 117 -2.12 -9.71 7.60
C VAL A 117 -1.37 -10.80 6.84
N ILE A 118 -0.24 -10.46 6.21
CA ILE A 118 0.58 -11.45 5.50
C ILE A 118 1.08 -12.55 6.44
N ASN A 119 1.59 -12.21 7.62
CA ASN A 119 2.05 -13.22 8.60
C ASN A 119 0.92 -14.18 9.00
N GLN A 120 -0.28 -13.66 9.31
CA GLN A 120 -1.45 -14.48 9.60
C GLN A 120 -1.83 -15.37 8.41
N ARG A 121 -1.69 -14.85 7.19
CA ARG A 121 -2.08 -15.54 5.95
C ARG A 121 -1.06 -16.60 5.57
N LEU A 122 0.21 -16.46 5.92
CA LEU A 122 1.22 -17.53 5.80
C LEU A 122 0.86 -18.75 6.66
N MET A 123 0.30 -18.55 7.87
CA MET A 123 -0.13 -19.64 8.76
C MET A 123 -1.34 -20.42 8.23
N ARG A 124 -2.23 -19.77 7.47
CA ARG A 124 -3.49 -20.35 6.95
C ARG A 124 -3.42 -20.79 5.49
N GLY A 125 -2.54 -20.17 4.72
CA GLY A 125 -2.37 -20.35 3.28
C GLY A 125 -2.14 -21.80 2.89
N THR A 126 -2.60 -22.22 1.71
CA THR A 126 -2.20 -23.51 1.13
C THR A 126 -0.68 -23.56 0.92
N ASP A 127 -0.11 -24.77 0.90
CA ASP A 127 1.33 -24.96 0.72
C ASP A 127 1.85 -24.27 -0.54
N ALA A 128 1.13 -24.43 -1.66
CA ALA A 128 1.47 -23.80 -2.94
C ALA A 128 1.44 -22.27 -2.89
N ALA A 129 0.45 -21.67 -2.21
CA ALA A 129 0.33 -20.22 -2.12
C ALA A 129 1.44 -19.61 -1.25
N VAL A 130 1.79 -20.26 -0.13
CA VAL A 130 2.90 -19.87 0.74
C VAL A 130 4.23 -19.94 0.00
N VAL A 131 4.50 -21.08 -0.66
CA VAL A 131 5.74 -21.29 -1.43
C VAL A 131 5.85 -20.27 -2.57
N ASN A 132 4.76 -20.02 -3.29
CA ASN A 132 4.74 -19.03 -4.38
C ASN A 132 5.07 -17.61 -3.86
N TYR A 133 4.40 -17.16 -2.80
CA TYR A 133 4.63 -15.83 -2.23
C TYR A 133 6.08 -15.63 -1.74
N ILE A 134 6.62 -16.63 -1.03
CA ILE A 134 8.01 -16.58 -0.54
C ILE A 134 9.02 -16.68 -1.68
N SER A 135 8.72 -17.44 -2.75
CA SER A 135 9.55 -17.48 -3.95
C SER A 135 9.68 -16.10 -4.61
N VAL A 136 8.56 -15.38 -4.76
CA VAL A 136 8.58 -14.01 -5.29
C VAL A 136 9.32 -13.06 -4.34
N SER A 137 9.15 -13.20 -3.03
CA SER A 137 9.90 -12.41 -2.04
C SER A 137 11.41 -12.63 -2.17
N VAL A 138 11.86 -13.85 -2.50
CA VAL A 138 13.28 -14.14 -2.79
C VAL A 138 13.76 -13.48 -4.08
N GLU A 139 12.91 -13.41 -5.12
CA GLU A 139 13.23 -12.65 -6.33
C GLU A 139 13.38 -11.16 -6.06
N GLU A 140 12.51 -10.57 -5.23
CA GLU A 140 12.63 -9.19 -4.75
C GLU A 140 13.94 -8.97 -4.00
N MET A 141 14.27 -9.85 -3.03
CA MET A 141 15.53 -9.76 -2.30
C MET A 141 16.75 -9.79 -3.23
N ARG A 142 16.76 -10.70 -4.22
CA ARG A 142 17.87 -10.78 -5.20
C ARG A 142 17.96 -9.53 -6.05
N ALA A 143 16.83 -9.00 -6.53
CA ALA A 143 16.80 -7.78 -7.32
C ALA A 143 17.30 -6.58 -6.51
N LEU A 144 16.83 -6.43 -5.27
CA LEU A 144 17.28 -5.38 -4.36
C LEU A 144 18.77 -5.50 -4.04
N ASN A 145 19.25 -6.71 -3.75
CA ASN A 145 20.67 -6.95 -3.45
C ASN A 145 21.58 -6.62 -4.63
N HIS A 146 21.09 -6.82 -5.86
CA HIS A 146 21.82 -6.47 -7.08
C HIS A 146 21.88 -4.94 -7.30
N ILE A 147 20.83 -4.21 -6.94
CA ILE A 147 20.79 -2.75 -7.03
C ILE A 147 21.68 -2.13 -5.94
N ASP A 148 21.41 -2.48 -4.68
CA ASP A 148 22.14 -2.04 -3.50
C ASP A 148 21.83 -3.00 -2.32
N PRO A 149 22.83 -3.70 -1.77
CA PRO A 149 22.64 -4.58 -0.61
C PRO A 149 21.96 -3.90 0.59
N GLY A 150 22.12 -2.58 0.76
CA GLY A 150 21.43 -1.80 1.78
C GLY A 150 19.91 -1.77 1.60
N LEU A 151 19.41 -1.83 0.36
CA LEU A 151 17.96 -1.88 0.08
C LEU A 151 17.38 -3.24 0.46
N CYS A 152 18.09 -4.33 0.17
CA CYS A 152 17.66 -5.67 0.61
C CYS A 152 17.62 -5.78 2.14
N PHE A 153 18.62 -5.20 2.84
CA PHE A 153 18.60 -5.16 4.30
C PHE A 153 17.38 -4.39 4.83
N ARG A 154 17.06 -3.22 4.25
CA ARG A 154 15.86 -2.45 4.64
C ARG A 154 14.54 -3.14 4.31
N TYR A 155 14.51 -3.96 3.27
CA TYR A 155 13.37 -4.80 2.92
C TYR A 155 13.14 -5.91 3.95
N LEU A 156 14.22 -6.60 4.37
CA LEU A 156 14.17 -7.67 5.35
C LEU A 156 13.92 -7.16 6.78
N TYR A 157 14.47 -6.00 7.12
CA TYR A 157 14.46 -5.44 8.47
C TYR A 157 13.98 -3.98 8.49
N PRO A 158 12.74 -3.69 8.06
CA PRO A 158 12.21 -2.33 7.98
C PRO A 158 12.17 -1.61 9.34
N GLN A 159 12.07 -2.36 10.44
CA GLN A 159 12.10 -1.85 11.81
C GLN A 159 13.48 -1.35 12.27
N VAL A 160 14.56 -1.78 11.61
CA VAL A 160 15.94 -1.42 12.01
C VAL A 160 16.46 -0.19 11.25
N SER A 161 16.15 -0.07 9.96
CA SER A 161 16.71 1.01 9.12
C SER A 161 15.66 1.70 8.24
N GLY A 162 14.38 1.53 8.56
CA GLY A 162 13.26 2.03 7.77
C GLY A 162 13.03 1.20 6.52
N GLY A 163 11.76 0.94 6.19
CA GLY A 163 11.38 0.21 4.98
C GLY A 163 11.74 0.93 3.68
N ILE A 164 11.49 0.27 2.55
CA ILE A 164 11.70 0.80 1.20
C ILE A 164 10.41 0.75 0.37
N ASN A 165 10.32 1.62 -0.63
CA ASN A 165 9.17 1.70 -1.52
C ASN A 165 9.45 0.92 -2.81
N LEU A 166 8.92 -0.29 -2.90
CA LEU A 166 9.22 -1.21 -4.02
C LEU A 166 8.62 -0.73 -5.34
N GLN A 167 7.50 0.00 -5.29
CA GLN A 167 6.89 0.59 -6.49
C GLN A 167 7.83 1.55 -7.22
N THR A 168 8.73 2.21 -6.48
CA THR A 168 9.74 3.12 -7.05
C THR A 168 11.12 2.50 -7.21
N THR A 169 11.38 1.35 -6.58
CA THR A 169 12.72 0.73 -6.51
C THR A 169 12.87 -0.44 -7.48
N LEU A 170 11.81 -1.26 -7.62
CA LEU A 170 11.82 -2.48 -8.42
C LEU A 170 11.16 -2.26 -9.79
N PRO A 171 11.48 -3.10 -10.79
CA PRO A 171 10.80 -3.08 -12.07
C PRO A 171 9.29 -3.34 -11.93
N ALA A 172 8.48 -2.66 -12.73
CA ALA A 172 7.02 -2.78 -12.70
C ALA A 172 6.52 -4.23 -12.90
N SER A 173 7.26 -5.06 -13.65
CA SER A 173 6.94 -6.48 -13.83
C SER A 173 7.08 -7.29 -12.53
N LEU A 174 8.10 -7.00 -11.72
CA LEU A 174 8.32 -7.68 -10.45
C LEU A 174 7.31 -7.20 -9.39
N ASN A 175 7.00 -5.90 -9.36
CA ASN A 175 5.93 -5.36 -8.52
C ASN A 175 4.56 -5.99 -8.84
N ARG A 176 4.27 -6.21 -10.13
CA ARG A 176 3.03 -6.91 -10.53
C ARG A 176 3.05 -8.37 -10.08
N LYS A 177 4.17 -9.07 -10.27
CA LYS A 177 4.33 -10.46 -9.84
C LYS A 177 4.16 -10.62 -8.34
N GLU A 178 4.69 -9.70 -7.53
CA GLU A 178 4.48 -9.70 -6.07
C GLU A 178 3.02 -9.42 -5.71
N ALA A 179 2.38 -8.44 -6.34
CA ALA A 179 0.98 -8.13 -6.09
C ALA A 179 0.07 -9.34 -6.40
N ASP A 180 0.32 -10.03 -7.52
CA ASP A 180 -0.40 -11.25 -7.92
C ASP A 180 -0.15 -12.40 -6.94
N ALA A 181 1.10 -12.58 -6.48
CA ALA A 181 1.44 -13.62 -5.50
C ALA A 181 0.82 -13.34 -4.11
N MET A 182 0.79 -12.08 -3.69
CA MET A 182 0.11 -11.64 -2.48
C MET A 182 -1.39 -11.90 -2.58
N GLU A 183 -2.01 -11.55 -3.70
CA GLU A 183 -3.43 -11.85 -3.92
C GLU A 183 -3.74 -13.34 -3.82
N LEU A 184 -2.92 -14.16 -4.47
CA LEU A 184 -3.08 -15.60 -4.44
C LEU A 184 -2.97 -16.13 -3.00
N LEU A 185 -2.01 -15.62 -2.21
CA LEU A 185 -1.89 -15.94 -0.80
C LEU A 185 -3.16 -15.59 -0.03
N LEU A 186 -3.66 -14.36 -0.16
CA LEU A 186 -4.85 -13.89 0.56
C LEU A 186 -6.13 -14.67 0.20
N LEU A 187 -6.27 -15.07 -1.06
CA LEU A 187 -7.43 -15.86 -1.51
C LEU A 187 -7.35 -17.33 -1.06
N ASN A 188 -6.14 -17.86 -0.87
CA ASN A 188 -5.91 -19.28 -0.55
C ASN A 188 -5.56 -19.54 0.91
N SER A 189 -5.97 -18.65 1.82
CA SER A 189 -5.68 -18.72 3.25
C SER A 189 -6.95 -18.62 4.12
N PRO A 190 -7.99 -19.43 3.84
CA PRO A 190 -9.18 -19.45 4.68
C PRO A 190 -8.83 -19.95 6.09
N PRO A 191 -9.52 -19.51 7.14
CA PRO A 191 -9.43 -20.15 8.45
C PRO A 191 -9.93 -21.61 8.38
N PRO A 192 -9.44 -22.50 9.27
CA PRO A 192 -8.46 -22.29 10.34
C PRO A 192 -7.00 -22.30 9.85
N GLU A 193 -6.03 -22.18 10.77
CA GLU A 193 -4.61 -22.39 10.47
C GLU A 193 -4.32 -23.81 9.97
N GLN A 194 -3.29 -23.94 9.12
CA GLN A 194 -2.84 -25.24 8.65
C GLN A 194 -2.09 -25.98 9.77
N PRO A 195 -2.19 -27.32 9.84
CA PRO A 195 -1.45 -28.12 10.81
C PRO A 195 0.07 -27.88 10.70
N LEU A 196 0.73 -27.71 11.85
CA LEU A 196 2.16 -27.46 11.95
C LEU A 196 2.89 -28.67 12.54
N ASP A 197 3.65 -29.40 11.72
CA ASP A 197 4.56 -30.44 12.20
C ASP A 197 5.85 -29.79 12.72
N LYS A 198 5.86 -29.53 14.02
CA LYS A 198 6.94 -28.85 14.72
C LYS A 198 8.25 -29.61 14.67
N THR A 199 8.22 -30.93 14.69
CA THR A 199 9.41 -31.79 14.70
C THR A 199 10.04 -31.81 13.32
N GLN A 200 9.24 -32.05 12.27
CA GLN A 200 9.73 -32.02 10.90
C GLN A 200 10.31 -30.65 10.54
N ALA A 201 9.64 -29.55 10.90
CA ALA A 201 10.14 -28.21 10.64
C ALA A 201 11.50 -27.97 11.33
N GLN A 202 11.67 -28.44 12.57
CA GLN A 202 12.92 -28.31 13.30
C GLN A 202 14.05 -29.11 12.64
N ASP A 203 13.79 -30.35 12.22
CA ASP A 203 14.76 -31.19 11.53
C ASP A 203 15.18 -30.60 10.19
N ASP A 204 14.23 -30.04 9.44
CA ASP A 204 14.51 -29.36 8.18
C ASP A 204 15.36 -28.10 8.37
N LEU A 205 15.02 -27.29 9.37
CA LEU A 205 15.80 -26.10 9.71
C LEU A 205 17.23 -26.46 10.09
N GLN A 206 17.43 -27.49 10.94
CA GLN A 206 18.77 -27.93 11.35
C GLN A 206 19.61 -28.40 10.16
N LYS A 207 19.02 -29.17 9.23
CA LYS A 207 19.70 -29.62 8.02
C LYS A 207 20.10 -28.45 7.12
N ILE A 208 19.20 -27.47 6.94
CA ILE A 208 19.47 -26.28 6.13
C ILE A 208 20.57 -25.44 6.78
N VAL A 209 20.44 -25.11 8.07
CA VAL A 209 21.44 -24.33 8.82
C VAL A 209 22.80 -25.02 8.79
N GLY A 210 22.86 -26.34 8.97
CA GLY A 210 24.11 -27.11 8.88
C GLY A 210 24.79 -26.98 7.51
N ARG A 211 24.04 -26.97 6.41
CA ARG A 211 24.59 -26.71 5.07
C ARG A 211 25.06 -25.27 4.90
N LEU A 212 24.28 -24.31 5.39
CA LEU A 212 24.64 -22.89 5.29
C LEU A 212 25.88 -22.56 6.12
N TYR A 213 26.07 -23.23 7.26
CA TYR A 213 27.24 -23.06 8.11
C TYR A 213 28.54 -23.43 7.37
N LEU A 214 28.52 -24.40 6.45
CA LEU A 214 29.69 -24.73 5.62
C LEU A 214 30.12 -23.57 4.71
N LYS A 215 29.19 -22.68 4.33
CA LYS A 215 29.46 -21.51 3.47
C LYS A 215 29.75 -20.25 4.29
N TRP A 216 28.96 -19.99 5.32
CA TRP A 216 28.94 -18.73 6.04
C TRP A 216 29.68 -18.78 7.39
N GLY A 217 29.94 -19.96 7.93
CA GLY A 217 30.54 -20.15 9.26
C GLY A 217 29.77 -19.40 10.34
N ASP A 218 30.50 -18.81 11.28
CA ASP A 218 29.92 -18.10 12.42
C ASP A 218 29.12 -16.85 12.04
N LYS A 219 29.32 -16.30 10.83
CA LYS A 219 28.52 -15.16 10.35
C LYS A 219 27.03 -15.49 10.31
N LEU A 220 26.66 -16.76 10.15
CA LEU A 220 25.26 -17.18 10.10
C LEU A 220 24.49 -16.82 11.38
N GLN A 221 25.17 -16.72 12.54
CA GLN A 221 24.56 -16.31 13.80
C GLN A 221 24.04 -14.87 13.77
N GLN A 222 24.58 -14.02 12.89
CA GLN A 222 24.16 -12.63 12.74
C GLN A 222 22.72 -12.50 12.23
N LEU A 223 22.16 -13.53 11.58
CA LEU A 223 20.76 -13.55 11.16
C LEU A 223 19.78 -13.38 12.34
N ASN A 224 20.20 -13.78 13.54
CA ASN A 224 19.41 -13.64 14.77
C ASN A 224 19.61 -12.28 15.46
N MET A 225 20.56 -11.44 14.99
CA MET A 225 20.93 -10.16 15.60
C MET A 225 21.00 -9.04 14.55
N PRO A 226 19.93 -8.78 13.76
CA PRO A 226 19.98 -7.84 12.64
C PRO A 226 20.13 -6.37 13.05
N ALA A 227 19.90 -6.04 14.33
CA ALA A 227 20.02 -4.68 14.86
C ALA A 227 21.45 -4.34 15.35
N ASP A 228 22.35 -5.32 15.39
CA ASP A 228 23.73 -5.08 15.81
C ASP A 228 24.49 -4.28 14.73
N THR A 229 25.05 -3.15 15.14
CA THR A 229 25.80 -2.23 14.27
C THR A 229 27.08 -2.84 13.68
N ALA A 230 27.60 -3.92 14.28
CA ALA A 230 28.79 -4.62 13.79
C ALA A 230 28.49 -5.54 12.59
N VAL A 231 27.22 -5.70 12.22
CA VAL A 231 26.81 -6.65 11.19
C VAL A 231 26.99 -6.08 9.79
N ASP A 232 27.57 -6.89 8.90
CA ASP A 232 27.64 -6.60 7.48
C ASP A 232 26.27 -6.82 6.83
N ARG A 233 25.61 -5.71 6.49
CA ARG A 233 24.28 -5.69 5.85
C ARG A 233 24.24 -6.45 4.53
N SER A 234 25.34 -6.46 3.75
CA SER A 234 25.41 -7.21 2.50
C SER A 234 25.43 -8.70 2.76
N SER A 235 26.24 -9.14 3.73
CA SER A 235 26.27 -10.53 4.18
C SER A 235 24.90 -11.00 4.70
N LEU A 236 24.17 -10.18 5.47
CA LEU A 236 22.83 -10.55 5.96
C LEU A 236 21.83 -10.81 4.82
N CYS A 237 21.82 -9.95 3.81
CA CYS A 237 20.95 -10.16 2.66
C CYS A 237 21.30 -11.46 1.94
N ALA A 238 22.58 -11.68 1.63
CA ALA A 238 23.03 -12.89 0.94
C ALA A 238 22.72 -14.16 1.74
N MET A 239 22.94 -14.16 3.05
CA MET A 239 22.59 -15.27 3.95
C MET A 239 21.09 -15.52 3.99
N SER A 240 20.27 -14.46 4.01
CA SER A 240 18.80 -14.58 3.99
C SER A 240 18.30 -15.15 2.66
N ILE A 241 18.84 -14.69 1.53
CA ILE A 241 18.54 -15.25 0.21
C ILE A 241 18.89 -16.73 0.17
N ASP A 242 20.07 -17.13 0.65
CA ASP A 242 20.49 -18.52 0.68
C ASP A 242 19.57 -19.37 1.58
N LEU A 243 19.18 -18.85 2.75
CA LEU A 243 18.27 -19.53 3.68
C LEU A 243 16.91 -19.79 3.03
N TYR A 244 16.23 -18.75 2.55
CA TYR A 244 14.92 -18.92 1.92
C TYR A 244 15.00 -19.75 0.63
N SER A 245 16.08 -19.62 -0.15
CA SER A 245 16.29 -20.47 -1.33
C SER A 245 16.46 -21.95 -0.96
N ALA A 246 17.16 -22.24 0.14
CA ALA A 246 17.31 -23.63 0.63
C ALA A 246 16.00 -24.20 1.17
N ILE A 247 15.16 -23.38 1.80
CA ILE A 247 13.82 -23.77 2.23
C ILE A 247 12.94 -24.09 1.03
N LEU A 248 12.93 -23.22 0.01
CA LEU A 248 12.15 -23.40 -1.23
C LEU A 248 12.64 -24.58 -2.09
N ALA A 249 13.84 -25.10 -1.84
CA ALA A 249 14.33 -26.31 -2.49
C ALA A 249 13.78 -27.61 -1.86
N LEU A 250 13.09 -27.53 -0.72
CA LEU A 250 12.35 -28.66 -0.15
C LEU A 250 11.06 -28.91 -0.96
N PRO A 251 10.47 -30.12 -0.87
CA PRO A 251 9.11 -30.35 -1.36
C PRO A 251 8.12 -29.34 -0.73
N ASP A 252 7.17 -28.83 -1.52
CA ASP A 252 6.28 -27.72 -1.15
C ASP A 252 5.67 -27.85 0.25
N LYS A 253 5.17 -29.04 0.61
CA LYS A 253 4.59 -29.30 1.93
C LYS A 253 5.58 -29.07 3.07
N ARG A 254 6.83 -29.48 2.89
CA ARG A 254 7.90 -29.31 3.90
C ARG A 254 8.39 -27.86 3.94
N ALA A 255 8.54 -27.24 2.78
CA ALA A 255 8.89 -25.82 2.67
C ALA A 255 7.86 -24.95 3.39
N ALA A 256 6.56 -25.13 3.07
CA ALA A 256 5.48 -24.39 3.71
C ALA A 256 5.37 -24.67 5.21
N ASN A 257 5.52 -25.94 5.66
CA ASN A 257 5.54 -26.28 7.09
C ASN A 257 6.67 -25.55 7.84
N LEU A 258 7.87 -25.48 7.26
CA LEU A 258 9.00 -24.74 7.85
C LEU A 258 8.76 -23.22 7.83
N LEU A 259 8.25 -22.66 6.73
CA LEU A 259 7.94 -21.23 6.64
C LEU A 259 6.90 -20.80 7.69
N ARG A 260 5.83 -21.61 7.86
CA ARG A 260 4.84 -21.39 8.94
C ARG A 260 5.50 -21.44 10.31
N ARG A 261 6.41 -22.40 10.56
CA ARG A 261 7.12 -22.47 11.84
C ARG A 261 7.93 -21.21 12.11
N MET A 262 8.62 -20.67 11.10
CA MET A 262 9.43 -19.45 11.25
C MET A 262 8.55 -18.26 11.62
N VAL A 263 7.40 -18.08 10.95
CA VAL A 263 6.45 -17.00 11.26
C VAL A 263 5.87 -17.15 12.68
N ALA A 264 5.51 -18.37 13.07
CA ALA A 264 4.97 -18.65 14.40
C ALA A 264 5.96 -18.35 15.55
N LEU A 265 7.26 -18.37 15.28
CA LEU A 265 8.31 -18.04 16.25
C LEU A 265 8.55 -16.52 16.35
N THR A 266 8.28 -15.76 15.29
CA THR A 266 8.44 -14.29 15.29
C THR A 266 7.26 -13.55 15.94
N GLY A 267 6.13 -14.22 16.14
CA GLY A 267 4.95 -13.66 16.80
C GLY A 267 4.82 -13.97 18.30
N GLN A 268 5.85 -14.58 18.91
CA GLN A 268 5.97 -14.84 20.35
C GLN A 268 6.97 -13.87 20.98
#